data_AF-A0A6A0AMZ0-F1
#
_entry.id   AF-A0A6A0AMZ0-F1
#
_cell.length_a   1.000
_cell.length_b   1.000
_cell.length_c   1.000
_cell.angle_alpha   90.00
_cell.angle_beta   90.00
_cell.angle_gamma   90.00
#
_symmetry.space_group_name_H-M   'P 1'
#
loop_
_entity.id
_entity.type
_entity.pdbx_description
1 polymer ?
#
loop_
_entity_poly.entity_id
_entity_poly.type
_entity_poly.pdbx_seq_one_letter_code
_entity_poly.pdbx_strand_id
1 'polypeptide(L)'
;MSGNQNRLIVAPTVTAAPRWRDKGARSAQEEGGCTDYALQGNIMKDSFFSYTNAVYAAGEGIKHTVLDNVETASVRVAGGLDNVAGVKIPKFRTYVVPGDSKMDLTGLGRGGQQLQNCRKAYLQAVEVLATLANLQTAFYTLDAALK
;
A
#
# COMPACT_ATOMS: atom_id res chain seq x y z
N MET A 1 18.82 65.56 -23.38
CA MET A 1 18.96 64.08 -23.45
C MET A 1 19.03 63.60 -21.99
N SER A 2 17.87 63.43 -21.36
CA SER A 2 17.19 62.14 -21.10
C SER A 2 17.90 61.28 -20.05
N GLY A 3 17.19 60.96 -18.97
CA GLY A 3 17.66 60.06 -17.91
C GLY A 3 16.68 59.98 -16.75
N ASN A 4 15.41 59.69 -17.03
CA ASN A 4 14.33 59.52 -16.04
C ASN A 4 14.58 58.26 -15.19
N GLN A 5 14.59 58.40 -13.86
CA GLN A 5 14.60 57.27 -12.93
C GLN A 5 13.16 56.80 -12.68
N ASN A 6 12.80 55.63 -13.21
CA ASN A 6 11.55 54.97 -12.88
C ASN A 6 11.80 53.52 -12.46
N ARG A 7 11.58 53.23 -11.17
CA ARG A 7 11.46 51.88 -10.61
C ARG A 7 10.26 51.18 -11.26
N LEU A 8 10.51 50.18 -12.09
CA LEU A 8 9.51 49.24 -12.55
C LEU A 8 9.70 47.92 -11.80
N ILE A 9 8.85 47.70 -10.80
CA ILE A 9 8.58 46.39 -10.22
C ILE A 9 7.74 45.66 -11.27
N VAL A 10 8.38 44.82 -12.09
CA VAL A 10 7.67 43.92 -13.01
C VAL A 10 7.73 42.52 -12.42
N ALA A 11 6.60 42.05 -11.91
CA ALA A 11 6.39 40.64 -11.62
C ALA A 11 6.38 39.86 -12.96
N PRO A 12 7.21 38.81 -13.15
CA PRO A 12 7.05 37.93 -14.29
C PRO A 12 5.90 36.95 -14.04
N THR A 13 4.80 37.20 -14.75
CA THR A 13 3.71 36.27 -15.02
C THR A 13 4.19 35.14 -15.92
N VAL A 14 3.92 33.89 -15.51
CA VAL A 14 3.97 32.64 -16.29
C VAL A 14 5.33 32.26 -16.91
N THR A 15 6.17 31.60 -16.12
CA THR A 15 7.25 30.74 -16.65
C THR A 15 6.87 29.28 -16.39
N ALA A 16 6.64 28.53 -17.47
CA ALA A 16 6.35 27.10 -17.43
C ALA A 16 7.48 26.34 -16.71
N ALA A 17 7.15 25.69 -15.58
CA ALA A 17 8.08 24.87 -14.84
C ALA A 17 8.47 23.61 -15.65
N PRO A 18 9.77 23.23 -15.71
CA PRO A 18 10.20 22.07 -16.45
C PRO A 18 9.75 20.76 -15.80
N ARG A 19 8.95 19.97 -16.53
CA ARG A 19 8.37 18.65 -16.19
C ARG A 19 9.37 17.55 -15.78
N TRP A 20 10.67 17.80 -15.87
CA TRP A 20 11.73 16.83 -15.58
C TRP A 20 12.03 16.68 -14.08
N ARG A 21 11.65 17.64 -13.24
CA ARG A 21 11.93 17.60 -11.80
C ARG A 21 11.11 16.56 -11.03
N ASP A 22 9.98 16.12 -11.58
CA ASP A 22 9.10 15.13 -10.94
C ASP A 22 9.36 13.67 -11.34
N LYS A 23 10.15 13.43 -12.39
CA LYS A 23 10.50 12.05 -12.78
C LYS A 23 11.58 11.46 -11.87
N GLY A 24 12.51 12.27 -11.35
CA GLY A 24 13.57 11.80 -10.47
C GLY A 24 13.08 11.33 -9.09
N ALA A 25 11.97 11.88 -8.59
CA ALA A 25 11.43 11.52 -7.28
C ALA A 25 10.70 10.16 -7.27
N ARG A 26 10.24 9.64 -8.41
CA ARG A 26 9.54 8.35 -8.48
C ARG A 26 10.48 7.16 -8.61
N SER A 27 11.65 7.34 -9.22
CA SER A 27 12.64 6.27 -9.41
C SER A 27 13.61 6.11 -8.23
N ALA A 28 13.51 6.95 -7.19
CA ALA A 28 14.32 6.82 -5.98
C ALA A 28 13.65 5.99 -4.87
N GLN A 29 12.44 5.47 -5.07
CA GLN A 29 11.76 4.60 -4.11
C GLN A 29 12.04 3.11 -4.31
N GLU A 30 12.90 2.72 -5.26
CA GLU A 30 13.23 1.31 -5.52
C GLU A 30 14.50 0.79 -4.82
N GLU A 31 15.26 1.63 -4.10
CA GLU A 31 16.45 1.20 -3.36
C GLU A 31 16.30 1.46 -1.85
N GLY A 32 15.63 0.54 -1.14
CA GLY A 32 15.28 0.70 0.28
C GLY A 32 15.65 -0.50 1.16
N GLY A 33 16.81 -1.12 0.97
CA GLY A 33 17.22 -2.38 1.63
C GLY A 33 17.38 -2.37 3.16
N CYS A 34 17.18 -1.25 3.86
CA CYS A 34 17.28 -1.19 5.33
C CYS A 34 16.10 -0.47 6.02
N THR A 35 15.27 0.28 5.30
CA THR A 35 14.07 0.91 5.87
C THR A 35 12.83 0.02 5.80
N ASP A 36 12.89 -1.10 5.08
CA ASP A 36 11.71 -1.89 4.72
C ASP A 36 10.95 -2.44 5.94
N TYR A 37 11.60 -3.02 6.94
CA TYR A 37 10.91 -3.54 8.14
C TYR A 37 10.19 -2.47 8.98
N ALA A 38 10.80 -1.29 9.13
CA ALA A 38 10.19 -0.17 9.85
C ALA A 38 9.02 0.44 9.05
N LEU A 39 9.15 0.51 7.72
CA LEU A 39 8.09 0.93 6.81
C LEU A 39 6.90 -0.05 6.87
N GLN A 40 7.14 -1.35 6.93
CA GLN A 40 6.10 -2.38 7.06
C GLN A 40 5.31 -2.23 8.39
N GLY A 41 6.00 -1.94 9.49
CA GLY A 41 5.37 -1.65 10.78
C GLY A 41 4.49 -0.39 10.77
N ASN A 42 4.85 0.62 9.96
CA ASN A 42 4.05 1.83 9.81
C ASN A 42 2.78 1.59 8.97
N ILE A 43 2.86 0.80 7.90
CA ILE A 43 1.70 0.42 7.07
C ILE A 43 0.61 -0.25 7.91
N MET A 44 1.00 -1.11 8.85
CA MET A 44 0.05 -1.77 9.75
C MET A 44 -0.62 -0.77 10.72
N LYS A 45 0.16 0.17 11.27
CA LYS A 45 -0.38 1.23 12.14
C LYS A 45 -1.35 2.16 11.40
N ASP A 46 -1.00 2.55 10.18
CA ASP A 46 -1.83 3.39 9.32
C ASP A 46 -3.13 2.68 8.91
N SER A 47 -3.06 1.37 8.67
CA SER A 47 -4.23 0.52 8.42
C SER A 47 -5.18 0.50 9.62
N PHE A 48 -4.63 0.34 10.83
CA PHE A 48 -5.41 0.34 12.06
C PHE A 48 -6.05 1.71 12.33
N PHE A 49 -5.33 2.80 12.10
CA PHE A 49 -5.88 4.14 12.21
C PHE A 49 -7.01 4.36 11.19
N SER A 50 -6.84 3.88 9.95
CA SER A 50 -7.89 3.94 8.93
C SER A 50 -9.15 3.17 9.33
N TYR A 51 -9.00 2.03 10.00
CA TYR A 51 -10.13 1.28 10.58
C TYR A 51 -10.85 2.07 11.67
N THR A 52 -10.12 2.71 12.59
CA THR A 52 -10.75 3.54 13.65
C THR A 52 -11.55 4.70 13.06
N ASN A 53 -11.04 5.34 12.00
CA ASN A 53 -11.77 6.39 11.29
C ASN A 53 -13.03 5.85 10.60
N ALA A 54 -12.98 4.64 10.02
CA ALA A 54 -14.15 4.02 9.41
C ALA A 54 -15.22 3.73 10.47
N VAL A 55 -14.85 3.14 11.60
CA VAL A 55 -15.74 2.87 12.75
C VAL A 55 -16.33 4.15 13.31
N TYR A 56 -15.54 5.22 13.40
CA TYR A 56 -16.03 6.52 13.85
C TYR A 56 -17.07 7.12 12.89
N ALA A 57 -16.85 7.01 11.57
CA ALA A 57 -17.71 7.61 10.56
C ALA A 57 -19.02 6.84 10.30
N ALA A 58 -18.99 5.51 10.40
CA ALA A 58 -20.13 4.64 10.07
C ALA A 58 -20.78 3.93 11.30
N GLY A 59 -20.19 4.05 12.49
CA GLY A 59 -20.74 3.48 13.72
C GLY A 59 -20.58 1.96 13.84
N GLU A 60 -21.40 1.34 14.70
CA GLU A 60 -21.28 -0.09 15.04
C GLU A 60 -21.77 -1.05 13.94
N GLY A 61 -22.59 -0.57 13.00
CA GLY A 61 -23.16 -1.37 11.91
C GLY A 61 -22.16 -1.90 10.88
N ILE A 62 -20.91 -1.41 10.87
CA ILE A 62 -19.87 -1.83 9.93
C ILE A 62 -19.50 -3.30 10.13
N LYS A 63 -19.41 -3.77 11.39
CA LYS A 63 -18.98 -5.14 11.68
C LYS A 63 -19.93 -6.16 11.03
N HIS A 64 -21.24 -5.97 11.23
CA HIS A 64 -22.27 -6.82 10.63
C HIS A 64 -22.25 -6.71 9.10
N THR A 65 -22.19 -5.49 8.58
CA THR A 65 -22.10 -5.25 7.13
C THR A 65 -20.92 -5.97 6.49
N VAL A 66 -19.73 -5.90 7.09
CA VAL A 66 -18.53 -6.56 6.55
C VAL A 66 -18.68 -8.09 6.64
N LEU A 67 -19.12 -8.62 7.78
CA LEU A 67 -19.26 -10.07 7.99
C LEU A 67 -20.30 -10.70 7.07
N ASP A 68 -21.44 -10.04 6.85
CA ASP A 68 -22.51 -10.53 5.98
C ASP A 68 -22.12 -10.51 4.49
N ASN A 69 -21.11 -9.73 4.12
CA ASN A 69 -20.62 -9.60 2.74
C ASN A 69 -19.38 -10.46 2.45
N VAL A 70 -18.96 -11.36 3.36
CA VAL A 70 -17.84 -12.28 3.14
C VAL A 70 -18.33 -13.58 2.48
N GLU A 71 -18.08 -13.74 1.18
CA GLU A 71 -18.34 -15.01 0.46
C GLU A 71 -17.03 -15.65 -0.02
N THR A 72 -16.23 -14.89 -0.75
CA THR A 72 -14.96 -15.34 -1.32
C THR A 72 -13.83 -14.38 -0.99
N ALA A 73 -12.64 -14.92 -0.73
CA ALA A 73 -11.46 -14.09 -0.47
C ALA A 73 -11.05 -13.29 -1.72
N SER A 74 -10.85 -11.98 -1.54
CA SER A 74 -10.38 -11.07 -2.58
C SER A 74 -8.88 -11.21 -2.86
N VAL A 75 -8.08 -11.47 -1.83
CA VAL A 75 -6.64 -11.75 -1.92
C VAL A 75 -6.44 -13.21 -1.54
N ARG A 76 -5.71 -13.94 -2.39
CA ARG A 76 -5.36 -15.33 -2.16
C ARG A 76 -3.86 -15.50 -2.29
N VAL A 77 -3.35 -16.56 -1.67
CA VAL A 77 -1.92 -16.90 -1.66
C VAL A 77 -1.75 -18.24 -2.34
N ALA A 78 -0.88 -18.29 -3.34
CA ALA A 78 -0.47 -19.51 -4.04
C ALA A 78 0.90 -19.94 -3.51
N GLY A 79 1.02 -21.20 -3.12
CA GLY A 79 2.32 -21.81 -2.82
C GLY A 79 3.03 -22.24 -4.10
N GLY A 80 4.33 -21.99 -4.15
CA GLY A 80 5.27 -22.52 -5.14
C GLY A 80 6.52 -23.04 -4.46
N LEU A 81 7.33 -23.79 -5.19
CA LEU A 81 8.66 -24.21 -4.75
C LEU A 81 9.69 -23.48 -5.59
N ASP A 82 10.67 -22.87 -4.92
CA ASP A 82 11.81 -22.20 -5.53
C ASP A 82 13.08 -22.99 -5.18
N ASN A 83 13.97 -23.24 -6.14
CA ASN A 83 15.20 -23.98 -5.88
C ASN A 83 16.36 -23.00 -5.76
N VAL A 84 16.95 -22.92 -4.56
CA VAL A 84 18.11 -22.08 -4.28
C VAL A 84 19.25 -22.97 -3.81
N ALA A 85 20.33 -23.02 -4.59
CA ALA A 85 21.54 -23.80 -4.30
C ALA A 85 21.29 -25.29 -3.97
N GLY A 86 20.25 -25.91 -4.56
CA GLY A 86 19.90 -27.31 -4.33
C GLY A 86 18.87 -27.54 -3.21
N VAL A 87 18.48 -26.49 -2.48
CA VAL A 87 17.45 -26.53 -1.44
C VAL A 87 16.13 -26.02 -2.01
N LYS A 88 15.06 -26.82 -1.88
CA LYS A 88 13.70 -26.44 -2.31
C LYS A 88 13.02 -25.62 -1.22
N ILE A 89 12.90 -24.31 -1.45
CA ILE A 89 12.28 -23.35 -0.55
C ILE A 89 10.82 -23.12 -0.96
N PRO A 90 9.85 -23.21 -0.03
CA PRO A 90 8.48 -22.81 -0.32
C PRO A 90 8.38 -21.28 -0.47
N LYS A 91 7.75 -20.84 -1.56
CA LYS A 91 7.54 -19.43 -1.90
C LYS A 91 6.06 -19.15 -2.06
N PHE A 92 5.58 -18.13 -1.38
CA PHE A 92 4.21 -17.66 -1.45
C PHE A 92 4.09 -16.52 -2.46
N ARG A 93 3.13 -16.62 -3.37
CA ARG A 93 2.76 -15.56 -4.31
C ARG A 93 1.34 -15.08 -3.99
N THR A 94 1.20 -13.79 -3.75
CA THR A 94 -0.12 -13.15 -3.63
C THR A 94 -0.73 -12.96 -5.00
N TYR A 95 -2.03 -13.23 -5.11
CA TYR A 95 -2.82 -12.90 -6.29
C TYR A 95 -4.15 -12.29 -5.86
N VAL A 96 -4.51 -11.20 -6.52
CA VAL A 96 -5.82 -10.56 -6.35
C VAL A 96 -6.77 -11.25 -7.31
N VAL A 97 -7.84 -11.85 -6.78
CA VAL A 97 -8.88 -12.46 -7.61
C VAL A 97 -9.85 -11.36 -8.03
N PRO A 98 -10.05 -11.12 -9.33
CA PRO A 98 -11.09 -10.23 -9.79
C PRO A 98 -12.44 -10.92 -9.57
N GLY A 99 -13.14 -10.52 -8.52
CA GLY A 99 -14.53 -10.89 -8.25
C GLY A 99 -15.31 -9.64 -7.88
N ASP A 100 -16.58 -9.59 -8.27
CA ASP A 100 -17.48 -8.49 -7.92
C ASP A 100 -17.58 -8.39 -6.39
N SER A 101 -16.89 -7.42 -5.79
CA SER A 101 -17.03 -7.18 -4.37
C SER A 101 -18.43 -6.61 -4.10
N LYS A 102 -19.33 -7.44 -3.58
CA LYS A 102 -20.61 -7.00 -2.98
C LYS A 102 -20.42 -5.85 -1.97
N MET A 103 -19.22 -5.75 -1.39
CA MET A 103 -18.73 -4.66 -0.54
C MET A 103 -18.69 -3.27 -1.22
N ASP A 104 -18.73 -3.18 -2.54
CA ASP A 104 -18.75 -1.88 -3.22
C ASP A 104 -20.14 -1.22 -3.13
N LEU A 105 -21.20 -2.02 -2.97
CA LEU A 105 -22.56 -1.54 -2.72
C LEU A 105 -22.78 -1.15 -1.24
N THR A 106 -22.03 -1.72 -0.31
CA THR A 106 -22.16 -1.45 1.14
C THR A 106 -21.62 -0.07 1.54
N GLY A 107 -20.95 0.63 0.62
CA GLY A 107 -20.30 1.93 0.81
C GLY A 107 -21.09 3.15 0.31
N LEU A 108 -22.33 3.00 -0.15
CA LEU A 108 -23.15 4.16 -0.58
C LEU A 108 -23.78 4.94 0.59
N GLY A 109 -23.73 4.40 1.81
CA GLY A 109 -24.24 5.05 3.03
C GLY A 109 -23.24 5.99 3.72
N ARG A 110 -23.60 6.46 4.93
CA ARG A 110 -22.69 7.24 5.79
C ARG A 110 -21.42 6.45 6.08
N GLY A 111 -20.25 7.03 5.75
CA GLY A 111 -18.93 6.47 6.08
C GLY A 111 -18.35 5.47 5.06
N GLY A 112 -19.03 5.17 3.94
CA GLY A 112 -18.54 4.19 2.98
C GLY A 112 -17.24 4.55 2.26
N GLN A 113 -16.98 5.84 2.02
CA GLN A 113 -15.68 6.30 1.51
C GLN A 113 -14.52 5.95 2.47
N GLN A 114 -14.75 6.08 3.77
CA GLN A 114 -13.75 5.77 4.79
C GLN A 114 -13.52 4.26 4.89
N LEU A 115 -14.56 3.45 4.68
CA LEU A 115 -14.47 1.99 4.58
C LEU A 115 -13.64 1.54 3.37
N GLN A 116 -13.85 2.18 2.20
CA GLN A 116 -13.06 1.89 1.01
C GLN A 116 -11.58 2.27 1.18
N ASN A 117 -11.30 3.39 1.85
CA ASN A 117 -9.93 3.77 2.21
C ASN A 117 -9.29 2.77 3.17
N CYS A 118 -10.03 2.32 4.20
CA CYS A 118 -9.60 1.26 5.11
C CYS A 118 -9.26 -0.03 4.36
N ARG A 119 -10.12 -0.48 3.45
CA ARG A 119 -9.88 -1.66 2.63
C ARG A 119 -8.57 -1.55 1.84
N LYS A 120 -8.32 -0.41 1.19
CA LYS A 120 -7.08 -0.18 0.43
C LYS A 120 -5.83 -0.28 1.31
N ALA A 121 -5.86 0.32 2.51
CA ALA A 121 -4.75 0.24 3.46
C ALA A 121 -4.47 -1.21 3.91
N TYR A 122 -5.53 -1.97 4.23
CA TYR A 122 -5.38 -3.37 4.61
C TYR A 122 -4.91 -4.28 3.47
N LEU A 123 -5.29 -4.00 2.22
CA LEU A 123 -4.78 -4.75 1.06
C LEU A 123 -3.26 -4.59 0.94
N GLN A 124 -2.75 -3.37 1.12
CA GLN A 124 -1.31 -3.11 1.13
C GLN A 124 -0.61 -3.80 2.31
N ALA A 125 -1.22 -3.78 3.49
CA ALA A 125 -0.68 -4.47 4.67
C ALA A 125 -0.56 -5.99 4.45
N VAL A 126 -1.56 -6.62 3.82
CA VAL A 126 -1.54 -8.07 3.53
C VAL A 126 -0.44 -8.45 2.54
N GLU A 127 -0.20 -7.62 1.51
CA GLU A 127 0.89 -7.84 0.56
C GLU A 127 2.25 -7.84 1.24
N VAL A 128 2.49 -6.86 2.10
CA VAL A 128 3.69 -6.76 2.94
C VAL A 128 3.84 -7.95 3.89
N LEU A 129 2.77 -8.41 4.52
CA LEU A 129 2.84 -9.57 5.40
C LEU A 129 3.20 -10.85 4.62
N ALA A 130 2.74 -10.98 3.38
CA ALA A 130 3.09 -12.11 2.54
C ALA A 130 4.57 -12.09 2.11
N THR A 131 5.14 -10.92 1.82
CA THR A 131 6.58 -10.80 1.53
C THR A 131 7.40 -11.12 2.77
N LEU A 132 7.02 -10.61 3.94
CA LEU A 132 7.67 -10.95 5.21
C LEU A 132 7.66 -12.45 5.49
N ALA A 133 6.50 -13.10 5.34
CA ALA A 133 6.36 -14.53 5.52
C ALA A 133 7.28 -15.33 4.57
N ASN A 134 7.45 -14.87 3.32
CA ASN A 134 8.38 -15.49 2.39
C ASN A 134 9.83 -15.44 2.89
N LEU A 135 10.30 -14.26 3.31
CA LEU A 135 11.66 -14.12 3.82
C LEU A 135 11.88 -14.96 5.07
N GLN A 136 10.92 -14.96 6.00
CA GLN A 136 10.99 -15.75 7.23
C GLN A 136 11.05 -17.24 6.93
N THR A 137 10.20 -17.72 6.01
CA THR A 137 10.16 -19.14 5.65
C THR A 137 11.44 -19.56 4.92
N ALA A 138 11.95 -18.71 4.03
CA ALA A 138 13.24 -18.96 3.36
C ALA A 138 14.39 -19.08 4.37
N PHE A 139 14.50 -18.15 5.33
CA PHE A 139 15.54 -18.21 6.35
C PHE A 139 15.44 -19.45 7.23
N TYR A 140 14.22 -19.80 7.68
CA TYR A 140 14.01 -20.98 8.52
C TYR A 140 14.39 -22.29 7.81
N THR A 141 13.99 -22.44 6.55
CA THR A 141 14.31 -23.64 5.75
C THR A 141 15.80 -23.75 5.42
N LEU A 142 16.48 -22.62 5.21
CA LEU A 142 17.92 -22.60 4.98
C LEU A 142 18.72 -22.88 6.25
N ASP A 143 18.33 -22.34 7.41
CA ASP A 143 18.98 -22.66 8.69
C ASP A 143 18.87 -24.16 9.03
N ALA A 144 17.70 -24.75 8.78
CA ALA A 144 17.50 -26.18 9.00
C ALA A 144 18.37 -27.06 8.08
N ALA A 145 18.65 -26.61 6.86
CA ALA A 145 19.48 -27.35 5.89
C ALA A 145 20.98 -27.23 6.14
N LEU A 146 21.42 -26.21 6.90
CA LEU A 146 22.83 -25.97 7.23
C LEU A 146 23.25 -26.57 8.59
N LYS A 147 22.33 -27.20 9.32
CA LYS A 147 22.64 -28.03 10.50
C LYS A 147 23.13 -29.41 10.09
#